data_AF-A0A527ZMH9-F1
#
_entry.id   AF-A0A527ZMH9-F1
#
_cell.length_a   1.000
_cell.length_b   1.000
_cell.length_c   1.000
_cell.angle_alpha   90.00
_cell.angle_beta   90.00
_cell.angle_gamma   90.00
#
_symmetry.space_group_name_H-M   'P 1'
#
loop_
_entity.id
_entity.type
_entity.pdbx_description
1 polymer ?
#
loop_
_entity_poly.entity_id
_entity_poly.type
_entity_poly.pdbx_seq_one_letter_code
_entity_poly.pdbx_strand_id
1 'polypeptide(L)'
;IVRNGSRGAYFLEPMVEVATANGRVAYGPVKPSDVKSLFDCGFLTGGHHKRWLGAPDKIPFLAKQTRLTFARCGVINPLSLDHYKAHGGLKGLQNAVAMAPAEIVRQVTESGLRGRGGAGFPTGIKWKTVLDTVADKKYIVCNADEGDSATFADRMIMEGDPFVLIEGMAIAGVATGATKGFVYIRSEYPHAVAMMQKAVEVARQAGLLGVNVLGSPNAFDMEIRVGAGAYVCGEETSLLNSLEGKRGVVRAKP
;
A
#
# COMPACT_ATOMS: atom_id res chain seq x y z
N ILE A 1 -16.95 -1.83 16.04
CA ILE A 1 -16.75 -0.69 15.11
C ILE A 1 -15.48 -0.97 14.31
N VAL A 2 -15.58 -1.17 13.00
CA VAL A 2 -14.40 -1.38 12.14
C VAL A 2 -13.73 -0.03 11.90
N ARG A 3 -12.39 0.03 12.01
CA ARG A 3 -11.59 1.21 11.66
C ARG A 3 -10.97 0.98 10.28
N ASN A 4 -11.77 1.23 9.24
CA ASN A 4 -11.29 1.18 7.86
C ASN A 4 -10.35 2.35 7.55
N GLY A 5 -9.60 2.24 6.45
CA GLY A 5 -8.91 3.40 5.86
C GLY A 5 -9.89 4.44 5.32
N SER A 6 -9.36 5.48 4.66
CA SER A 6 -10.20 6.46 3.94
C SER A 6 -10.53 6.00 2.53
N ARG A 7 -11.71 6.38 2.02
CA ARG A 7 -12.04 6.24 0.59
C ARG A 7 -11.36 7.28 -0.30
N GLY A 8 -10.70 8.28 0.28
CA GLY A 8 -9.99 9.34 -0.45
C GLY A 8 -10.85 10.56 -0.81
N ALA A 9 -12.12 10.57 -0.43
CA ALA A 9 -12.99 11.74 -0.57
C ALA A 9 -12.89 12.63 0.69
N TYR A 10 -11.73 13.28 0.90
CA TYR A 10 -11.44 13.98 2.17
C TYR A 10 -12.42 15.11 2.52
N PHE A 11 -13.11 15.69 1.55
CA PHE A 11 -14.19 16.67 1.80
C PHE A 11 -15.43 16.06 2.48
N LEU A 12 -15.53 14.72 2.54
CA LEU A 12 -16.58 13.97 3.24
C LEU A 12 -16.10 13.38 4.57
N GLU A 13 -14.81 13.51 4.91
CA GLU A 13 -14.27 12.92 6.14
C GLU A 13 -14.57 13.81 7.38
N PRO A 14 -14.84 13.22 8.57
CA PRO A 14 -14.98 11.78 8.84
C PRO A 14 -16.24 11.20 8.21
N MET A 15 -16.07 10.20 7.35
CA MET A 15 -17.16 9.53 6.66
C MET A 15 -17.48 8.21 7.38
N VAL A 16 -18.65 8.16 8.02
CA VAL A 16 -19.13 6.98 8.72
C VAL A 16 -19.88 6.10 7.74
N GLU A 17 -19.60 4.80 7.75
CA GLU A 17 -20.34 3.82 6.96
C GLU A 17 -20.97 2.76 7.88
N VAL A 18 -22.20 2.39 7.57
CA VAL A 18 -22.93 1.30 8.22
C VAL A 18 -23.23 0.22 7.20
N ALA A 19 -22.95 -1.03 7.55
CA ALA A 19 -23.38 -2.19 6.77
C ALA A 19 -24.87 -2.46 7.02
N THR A 20 -25.66 -2.54 5.94
CA THR A 20 -27.09 -2.87 5.97
C THR A 20 -27.36 -4.09 5.11
N ALA A 21 -28.60 -4.60 5.12
CA ALA A 21 -29.02 -5.68 4.21
C ALA A 21 -28.84 -5.32 2.72
N ASN A 22 -28.84 -4.04 2.37
CA ASN A 22 -28.71 -3.54 1.00
C ASN A 22 -27.29 -3.03 0.67
N GLY A 23 -26.29 -3.41 1.48
CA GLY A 23 -24.91 -2.95 1.37
C GLY A 23 -24.58 -1.79 2.31
N ARG A 24 -23.41 -1.16 2.10
CA ARG A 24 -22.95 -0.05 2.95
C ARG A 24 -23.68 1.24 2.62
N VAL A 25 -24.03 2.01 3.64
CA VAL A 25 -24.58 3.37 3.55
C VAL A 25 -23.61 4.33 4.22
N ALA A 26 -23.30 5.45 3.57
CA ALA A 26 -22.38 6.47 4.04
C ALA A 26 -23.09 7.70 4.63
N TYR A 27 -22.43 8.29 5.63
CA TYR A 27 -22.79 9.56 6.26
C TYR A 27 -21.53 10.42 6.37
N GLY A 28 -21.59 11.69 5.95
CA GLY A 28 -20.41 12.55 6.02
C GLY A 28 -20.65 14.01 5.60
N PRO A 29 -19.75 14.93 5.99
CA PRO A 29 -18.77 14.76 7.08
C PRO A 29 -19.47 14.75 8.45
N VAL A 30 -19.14 13.78 9.30
CA VAL A 30 -19.75 13.61 10.62
C VAL A 30 -18.93 14.32 11.69
N LYS A 31 -19.58 15.17 12.49
CA LYS A 31 -19.00 15.77 13.71
C LYS A 31 -19.43 14.98 14.96
N PRO A 32 -18.69 15.05 16.07
CA PRO A 32 -19.13 14.45 17.33
C PRO A 32 -20.54 14.89 17.77
N SER A 33 -20.91 16.15 17.50
CA SER A 33 -22.24 16.69 17.78
C SER A 33 -23.37 16.09 16.93
N ASP A 34 -23.05 15.47 15.80
CA ASP A 34 -24.05 14.82 14.92
C ASP A 34 -24.36 13.37 15.37
N VAL A 35 -23.59 12.80 16.31
CA VAL A 35 -23.71 11.38 16.69
C VAL A 35 -25.07 11.07 17.29
N LYS A 36 -25.55 11.87 18.25
CA LYS A 36 -26.86 11.63 18.86
C LYS A 36 -27.97 11.61 17.80
N SER A 37 -28.01 12.59 16.91
CA SER A 37 -29.06 12.69 15.89
C SER A 37 -28.98 11.59 14.82
N LEU A 38 -27.79 11.03 14.56
CA LEU A 38 -27.64 9.84 13.73
C LEU A 38 -28.32 8.62 14.37
N PHE A 39 -28.14 8.41 15.68
CA PHE A 39 -28.84 7.35 16.40
C PHE A 39 -30.35 7.60 16.44
N ASP A 40 -30.78 8.84 16.71
CA ASP A 40 -32.20 9.22 16.76
C ASP A 40 -32.92 8.93 15.42
N CYS A 41 -32.23 9.02 14.27
CA CYS A 41 -32.80 8.71 12.95
C CYS A 41 -32.57 7.27 12.48
N GLY A 42 -32.08 6.37 13.34
CA GLY A 42 -31.88 4.95 13.00
C GLY A 42 -30.77 4.69 11.97
N PHE A 43 -29.66 5.43 12.01
CA PHE A 43 -28.57 5.25 11.02
C PHE A 43 -27.97 3.83 10.99
N LEU A 44 -28.08 3.06 12.08
CA LEU A 44 -27.63 1.66 12.16
C LEU A 44 -28.33 0.73 11.16
N THR A 45 -29.51 1.13 10.68
CA THR A 45 -30.25 0.42 9.62
C THR A 45 -30.32 1.24 8.33
N GLY A 46 -29.48 2.26 8.18
CA GLY A 46 -29.43 3.10 6.97
C GLY A 46 -30.43 4.25 6.95
N GLY A 47 -30.97 4.66 8.11
CA GLY A 47 -31.95 5.75 8.19
C GLY A 47 -31.44 7.09 7.61
N HIS A 48 -32.36 7.89 7.06
CA HIS A 48 -32.04 9.17 6.43
C HIS A 48 -31.71 10.24 7.49
N HIS A 49 -30.57 10.91 7.30
CA HIS A 49 -30.06 11.99 8.13
C HIS A 49 -29.59 13.14 7.23
N LYS A 50 -29.44 14.37 7.77
CA LYS A 50 -28.85 15.51 7.04
C LYS A 50 -27.43 15.26 6.49
N ARG A 51 -26.73 14.23 7.01
CA ARG A 51 -25.39 13.80 6.56
C ARG A 51 -25.42 12.61 5.59
N TRP A 52 -26.59 12.11 5.22
CA TRP A 52 -26.73 10.91 4.39
C TRP A 52 -26.15 11.12 3.00
N LEU A 53 -25.33 10.17 2.54
CA LEU A 53 -24.67 10.19 1.24
C LEU A 53 -25.11 9.01 0.34
N GLY A 54 -25.91 8.09 0.89
CA GLY A 54 -26.33 6.87 0.21
C GLY A 54 -25.24 5.82 0.12
N ALA A 55 -25.32 4.95 -0.89
CA ALA A 55 -24.31 3.92 -1.11
C ALA A 55 -22.97 4.59 -1.47
N PRO A 56 -21.87 4.32 -0.73
CA PRO A 56 -20.58 4.99 -0.95
C PRO A 56 -20.08 4.84 -2.39
N ASP A 57 -20.23 3.65 -2.99
CA ASP A 57 -19.76 3.36 -4.35
C ASP A 57 -20.63 4.03 -5.44
N LYS A 58 -21.76 4.65 -5.06
CA LYS A 58 -22.62 5.44 -5.93
C LYS A 58 -22.38 6.95 -5.81
N ILE A 59 -21.56 7.39 -4.85
CA ILE A 59 -21.16 8.80 -4.74
C ILE A 59 -20.41 9.17 -6.04
N PRO A 60 -20.85 10.19 -6.82
CA PRO A 60 -20.30 10.46 -8.15
C PRO A 60 -18.78 10.61 -8.21
N PHE A 61 -18.15 11.17 -7.17
CA PHE A 61 -16.69 11.28 -7.06
C PHE A 61 -15.99 9.92 -7.03
N LEU A 62 -16.57 8.92 -6.35
CA LEU A 62 -16.03 7.56 -6.23
C LEU A 62 -16.44 6.68 -7.42
N ALA A 63 -17.70 6.77 -7.83
CA ALA A 63 -18.30 5.92 -8.88
C ALA A 63 -17.63 6.07 -10.26
N LYS A 64 -17.03 7.24 -10.54
CA LYS A 64 -16.39 7.56 -11.82
C LYS A 64 -14.89 7.20 -11.87
N GLN A 65 -14.36 6.51 -10.86
CA GLN A 65 -12.95 6.15 -10.79
C GLN A 65 -12.69 4.71 -11.23
N THR A 66 -11.54 4.46 -11.86
CA THR A 66 -11.01 3.12 -12.08
C THR A 66 -9.98 2.80 -11.00
N ARG A 67 -10.44 2.28 -9.86
CA ARG A 67 -9.57 1.99 -8.70
C ARG A 67 -8.90 0.63 -8.82
N LEU A 68 -7.88 0.51 -9.67
CA LEU A 68 -7.08 -0.73 -9.77
C LEU A 68 -6.22 -0.95 -8.52
N THR A 69 -5.30 -0.02 -8.23
CA THR A 69 -4.41 -0.10 -7.06
C THR A 69 -5.16 0.18 -5.75
N PHE A 70 -6.08 1.15 -5.77
CA PHE A 70 -6.80 1.63 -4.59
C PHE A 70 -8.11 0.85 -4.30
N ALA A 71 -8.31 -0.32 -4.91
CA ALA A 71 -9.56 -1.08 -4.86
C ALA A 71 -10.09 -1.31 -3.44
N ARG A 72 -9.19 -1.51 -2.47
CA ARG A 72 -9.52 -1.84 -1.07
C ARG A 72 -9.45 -0.63 -0.12
N CYS A 73 -8.80 0.45 -0.52
CA CYS A 73 -8.63 1.64 0.32
C CYS A 73 -10.00 2.22 0.71
N GLY A 74 -10.27 2.21 2.01
CA GLY A 74 -11.52 2.67 2.61
C GLY A 74 -12.63 1.62 2.73
N VAL A 75 -12.39 0.40 2.23
CA VAL A 75 -13.35 -0.71 2.34
C VAL A 75 -12.95 -1.64 3.48
N ILE A 76 -11.66 -1.99 3.58
CA ILE A 76 -11.15 -2.99 4.52
C ILE A 76 -10.69 -2.38 5.85
N ASN A 77 -10.56 -3.22 6.88
CA ASN A 77 -9.69 -2.93 8.02
C ASN A 77 -8.23 -3.12 7.56
N PRO A 78 -7.37 -2.08 7.58
CA PRO A 78 -6.02 -2.15 7.01
C PRO A 78 -5.11 -3.24 7.60
N LEU A 79 -5.35 -3.64 8.85
CA LEU A 79 -4.55 -4.69 9.54
C LEU A 79 -5.23 -6.06 9.54
N SER A 80 -6.36 -6.24 8.85
CA SER A 80 -7.02 -7.54 8.73
C SER A 80 -6.60 -8.26 7.45
N LEU A 81 -5.78 -9.30 7.57
CA LEU A 81 -5.44 -10.18 6.46
C LEU A 81 -6.67 -10.89 5.87
N ASP A 82 -7.68 -11.19 6.69
CA ASP A 82 -8.91 -11.83 6.21
C ASP A 82 -9.71 -10.88 5.32
N HIS A 83 -9.82 -9.59 5.70
CA HIS A 83 -10.41 -8.60 4.82
C HIS A 83 -9.59 -8.44 3.53
N TYR A 84 -8.26 -8.42 3.62
CA TYR A 84 -7.37 -8.32 2.46
C TYR A 84 -7.62 -9.48 1.47
N LYS A 85 -7.60 -10.73 1.96
CA LYS A 85 -7.86 -11.96 1.19
C LYS A 85 -9.27 -11.97 0.59
N ALA A 86 -10.29 -11.62 1.37
CA ALA A 86 -11.68 -11.58 0.91
C ALA A 86 -11.89 -10.60 -0.27
N HIS A 87 -11.01 -9.60 -0.41
CA HIS A 87 -11.05 -8.61 -1.50
C HIS A 87 -9.93 -8.85 -2.53
N GLY A 88 -9.55 -10.11 -2.73
CA GLY A 88 -8.63 -10.54 -3.79
C GLY A 88 -7.14 -10.39 -3.48
N GLY A 89 -6.77 -9.98 -2.28
CA GLY A 89 -5.39 -9.95 -1.82
C GLY A 89 -4.75 -11.35 -1.81
N LEU A 90 -3.41 -11.39 -1.92
CA LEU A 90 -2.54 -12.56 -1.99
C LEU A 90 -2.63 -13.41 -3.26
N LYS A 91 -3.63 -13.20 -4.12
CA LYS A 91 -3.74 -13.93 -5.39
C LYS A 91 -2.51 -13.71 -6.28
N GLY A 92 -1.97 -12.49 -6.29
CA GLY A 92 -0.77 -12.16 -7.07
C GLY A 92 0.45 -12.90 -6.54
N LEU A 93 0.67 -12.87 -5.23
CA LEU A 93 1.80 -13.55 -4.60
C LEU A 93 1.69 -15.07 -4.69
N GLN A 94 0.50 -15.64 -4.51
CA GLN A 94 0.25 -17.08 -4.67
C GLN A 94 0.65 -17.57 -6.07
N ASN A 95 0.31 -16.79 -7.11
CA ASN A 95 0.74 -17.10 -8.48
C ASN A 95 2.25 -16.93 -8.65
N ALA A 96 2.81 -15.83 -8.14
CA ALA A 96 4.23 -15.50 -8.30
C ALA A 96 5.15 -16.56 -7.69
N VAL A 97 4.84 -17.08 -6.49
CA VAL A 97 5.69 -18.12 -5.85
C VAL A 97 5.66 -19.47 -6.58
N ALA A 98 4.68 -19.69 -7.45
CA ALA A 98 4.56 -20.87 -8.30
C ALA A 98 5.15 -20.67 -9.71
N MET A 99 5.71 -19.49 -10.00
CA MET A 99 6.29 -19.14 -11.31
C MET A 99 7.81 -19.07 -11.24
N ALA A 100 8.45 -19.29 -12.40
CA ALA A 100 9.86 -18.97 -12.54
C ALA A 100 10.07 -17.44 -12.46
N PRO A 101 11.16 -16.94 -11.85
CA PRO A 101 11.42 -15.50 -11.73
C PRO A 101 11.33 -14.73 -13.06
N ALA A 102 11.87 -15.30 -14.14
CA ALA A 102 11.83 -14.70 -15.48
C ALA A 102 10.40 -14.54 -16.03
N GLU A 103 9.48 -15.44 -15.67
CA GLU A 103 8.07 -15.38 -16.08
C GLU A 103 7.34 -14.23 -15.37
N ILE A 104 7.63 -14.01 -14.09
CA ILE A 104 7.08 -12.88 -13.33
C ILE A 104 7.55 -11.55 -13.97
N VAL A 105 8.85 -11.44 -14.28
CA VAL A 105 9.41 -10.25 -14.95
C VAL A 105 8.77 -10.02 -16.32
N ARG A 106 8.51 -11.10 -17.09
CA ARG A 106 7.81 -11.03 -18.38
C ARG A 106 6.41 -10.46 -18.22
N GLN A 107 5.61 -10.97 -17.28
CA GLN A 107 4.25 -10.47 -17.05
C GLN A 107 4.22 -9.01 -16.61
N VAL A 108 5.14 -8.57 -15.74
CA VAL A 108 5.26 -7.16 -15.37
C VAL A 108 5.64 -6.30 -16.57
N THR A 109 6.51 -6.80 -17.45
CA THR A 109 6.88 -6.11 -18.70
C THR A 109 5.67 -5.97 -19.63
N GLU A 110 4.93 -7.04 -19.85
CA GLU A 110 3.74 -7.06 -20.73
C GLU A 110 2.57 -6.23 -20.21
N SER A 111 2.48 -6.04 -18.88
CA SER A 111 1.49 -5.13 -18.29
C SER A 111 1.67 -3.67 -18.71
N GLY A 112 2.85 -3.30 -19.23
CA GLY A 112 3.19 -1.91 -19.56
C GLY A 112 3.41 -1.02 -18.34
N LEU A 113 3.60 -1.59 -17.14
CA LEU A 113 3.79 -0.82 -15.92
C LEU A 113 5.05 0.05 -15.98
N ARG A 114 4.87 1.36 -15.81
CA ARG A 114 5.94 2.35 -15.70
C ARG A 114 6.07 2.85 -14.26
N GLY A 115 7.26 3.29 -13.89
CA GLY A 115 7.55 3.84 -12.57
C GLY A 115 6.64 5.02 -12.24
N ARG A 116 5.98 4.96 -11.08
CA ARG A 116 4.96 5.94 -10.66
C ARG A 116 5.51 7.10 -9.83
N GLY A 117 6.79 7.08 -9.48
CA GLY A 117 7.50 8.21 -8.85
C GLY A 117 7.93 9.33 -9.82
N GLY A 118 7.23 9.52 -10.93
CA GLY A 118 7.48 10.61 -11.90
C GLY A 118 8.31 10.23 -13.14
N ALA A 119 9.47 9.57 -12.98
CA ALA A 119 10.38 9.30 -14.11
C ALA A 119 9.84 8.36 -15.20
N GLY A 120 8.82 7.55 -14.88
CA GLY A 120 8.14 6.73 -15.88
C GLY A 120 9.01 5.66 -16.56
N PHE A 121 10.09 5.20 -15.94
CA PHE A 121 10.91 4.11 -16.49
C PHE A 121 10.13 2.78 -16.50
N PRO A 122 10.22 1.93 -17.53
CA PRO A 122 9.51 0.65 -17.56
C PRO A 122 9.93 -0.29 -16.42
N THR A 123 8.98 -0.71 -15.60
CA THR A 123 9.25 -1.46 -14.36
C THR A 123 9.80 -2.85 -14.66
N GLY A 124 9.23 -3.54 -15.65
CA GLY A 124 9.70 -4.86 -16.07
C GLY A 124 11.14 -4.86 -16.57
N ILE A 125 11.56 -3.82 -17.31
CA ILE A 125 12.95 -3.65 -17.76
C ILE A 125 13.88 -3.47 -16.55
N LYS A 126 13.49 -2.62 -15.58
CA LYS A 126 14.28 -2.42 -14.34
C LYS A 126 14.46 -3.75 -13.59
N TRP A 127 13.39 -4.54 -13.47
CA TRP A 127 13.46 -5.85 -12.80
C TRP A 127 14.28 -6.86 -13.58
N LYS A 128 14.21 -6.86 -14.92
CA LYS A 128 15.05 -7.72 -15.76
C LYS A 128 16.53 -7.46 -15.54
N THR A 129 16.96 -6.19 -15.47
CA THR A 129 18.35 -5.83 -15.15
C THR A 129 18.78 -6.38 -13.78
N VAL A 130 17.93 -6.25 -12.76
CA VAL A 130 18.23 -6.79 -11.42
C VAL A 130 18.28 -8.32 -11.43
N LEU A 131 17.36 -8.98 -12.12
CA LEU A 131 17.32 -10.44 -12.26
C LEU A 131 18.62 -10.94 -12.92
N ASP A 132 19.05 -10.32 -14.01
CA ASP A 132 20.22 -10.73 -14.80
C ASP A 132 21.56 -10.39 -14.13
N THR A 133 21.55 -9.49 -13.14
CA THR A 133 22.76 -9.15 -12.38
C THR A 133 23.20 -10.33 -11.52
N VAL A 134 24.44 -10.78 -11.67
CA VAL A 134 25.04 -11.79 -10.80
C VAL A 134 25.52 -11.12 -9.51
N ALA A 135 24.92 -11.47 -8.38
CA ALA A 135 25.28 -10.96 -7.07
C ALA A 135 24.85 -11.94 -5.97
N ASP A 136 25.64 -12.06 -4.91
CA ASP A 136 25.31 -12.90 -3.75
C ASP A 136 24.08 -12.39 -2.99
N LYS A 137 23.83 -11.08 -3.05
CA LYS A 137 22.72 -10.41 -2.38
C LYS A 137 22.11 -9.36 -3.27
N LYS A 138 20.78 -9.37 -3.34
CA LYS A 138 19.94 -8.37 -4.02
C LYS A 138 18.92 -7.83 -3.04
N TYR A 139 18.50 -6.58 -3.26
CA TYR A 139 17.58 -5.86 -2.38
C TYR A 139 16.39 -5.30 -3.15
N ILE A 140 15.24 -5.25 -2.48
CA ILE A 140 14.08 -4.46 -2.93
C ILE A 140 13.97 -3.21 -2.07
N VAL A 141 14.00 -2.03 -2.68
CA VAL A 141 13.83 -0.77 -1.95
C VAL A 141 12.56 -0.08 -2.41
N CYS A 142 11.61 0.11 -1.49
CA CYS A 142 10.46 0.96 -1.69
C CYS A 142 10.81 2.38 -1.23
N ASN A 143 10.73 3.31 -2.17
CA ASN A 143 10.82 4.74 -1.90
C ASN A 143 9.44 5.25 -1.50
N ALA A 144 9.25 5.53 -0.21
CA ALA A 144 8.03 6.10 0.36
C ALA A 144 8.34 7.44 1.06
N ASP A 145 9.27 8.21 0.49
CA ASP A 145 9.61 9.54 0.98
C ASP A 145 8.53 10.57 0.63
N GLU A 146 7.71 10.34 -0.42
CA GLU A 146 6.57 11.17 -0.90
C GLU A 146 6.70 12.66 -0.49
N GLY A 147 7.83 13.27 -0.85
CA GLY A 147 8.26 14.57 -0.34
C GLY A 147 7.55 15.75 -0.98
N ASP A 148 6.96 15.53 -2.16
CA ASP A 148 6.23 16.53 -2.93
C ASP A 148 5.02 17.07 -2.14
N SER A 149 4.75 18.36 -2.28
CA SER A 149 3.55 18.95 -1.68
C SER A 149 2.28 18.39 -2.33
N ALA A 150 1.25 18.15 -1.51
CA ALA A 150 -0.08 17.69 -1.94
C ALA A 150 -0.15 16.27 -2.53
N THR A 151 0.94 15.51 -2.53
CA THR A 151 0.90 14.06 -2.74
C THR A 151 0.59 13.34 -1.43
N PHE A 152 -0.20 12.28 -1.52
CA PHE A 152 -0.63 11.47 -0.38
C PHE A 152 -1.06 10.05 -0.81
N ALA A 153 -0.77 9.67 -2.05
CA ALA A 153 -1.17 8.38 -2.59
C ALA A 153 -0.40 7.25 -1.91
N ASP A 154 0.91 7.43 -1.71
CA ASP A 154 1.76 6.45 -1.03
C ASP A 154 1.36 6.36 0.44
N ARG A 155 1.14 7.51 1.08
CA ARG A 155 0.60 7.58 2.44
C ARG A 155 -0.70 6.79 2.58
N MET A 156 -1.64 6.99 1.66
CA MET A 156 -2.94 6.31 1.68
C MET A 156 -2.82 4.80 1.53
N ILE A 157 -1.90 4.31 0.69
CA ILE A 157 -1.66 2.87 0.56
C ILE A 157 -1.07 2.30 1.84
N MET A 158 -0.04 2.94 2.40
CA MET A 158 0.60 2.47 3.63
C MET A 158 -0.33 2.50 4.84
N GLU A 159 -1.23 3.49 4.93
CA GLU A 159 -2.19 3.59 6.04
C GLU A 159 -3.46 2.74 5.81
N GLY A 160 -3.90 2.61 4.56
CA GLY A 160 -5.24 2.10 4.21
C GLY A 160 -5.30 0.69 3.61
N ASP A 161 -4.21 0.21 3.00
CA ASP A 161 -4.09 -1.12 2.40
C ASP A 161 -2.63 -1.63 2.43
N PRO A 162 -1.95 -1.65 3.60
CA PRO A 162 -0.50 -1.89 3.69
C PRO A 162 -0.07 -3.25 3.11
N PHE A 163 -0.93 -4.26 3.16
CA PHE A 163 -0.63 -5.58 2.63
C PHE A 163 -0.43 -5.59 1.11
N VAL A 164 -0.98 -4.63 0.35
CA VAL A 164 -0.72 -4.55 -1.10
C VAL A 164 0.71 -4.14 -1.40
N LEU A 165 1.30 -3.27 -0.58
CA LEU A 165 2.71 -2.90 -0.70
C LEU A 165 3.61 -4.07 -0.30
N ILE A 166 3.27 -4.76 0.80
CA ILE A 166 4.00 -5.95 1.26
C ILE A 166 3.96 -7.05 0.17
N GLU A 167 2.77 -7.33 -0.38
CA GLU A 167 2.58 -8.32 -1.45
C GLU A 167 3.39 -7.94 -2.69
N GLY A 168 3.31 -6.69 -3.14
CA GLY A 168 4.05 -6.20 -4.30
C GLY A 168 5.57 -6.32 -4.14
N MET A 169 6.09 -5.98 -2.95
CA MET A 169 7.51 -6.14 -2.65
C MET A 169 7.95 -7.60 -2.55
N ALA A 170 7.12 -8.48 -2.00
CA ALA A 170 7.39 -9.92 -1.98
C ALA A 170 7.43 -10.51 -3.39
N ILE A 171 6.48 -10.13 -4.26
CA ILE A 171 6.50 -10.50 -5.68
C ILE A 171 7.79 -10.02 -6.35
N ALA A 172 8.21 -8.77 -6.09
CA ALA A 172 9.45 -8.23 -6.63
C ALA A 172 10.69 -9.00 -6.12
N GLY A 173 10.70 -9.39 -4.84
CA GLY A 173 11.75 -10.20 -4.24
C GLY A 173 11.89 -11.55 -4.94
N VAL A 174 10.78 -12.29 -5.07
CA VAL A 174 10.71 -13.56 -5.79
C VAL A 174 11.14 -13.40 -7.25
N ALA A 175 10.68 -12.36 -7.94
CA ALA A 175 10.97 -12.11 -9.35
C ALA A 175 12.45 -11.79 -9.63
N THR A 176 13.19 -11.27 -8.66
CA THR A 176 14.57 -10.79 -8.85
C THR A 176 15.61 -11.61 -8.09
N GLY A 177 15.18 -12.52 -7.22
CA GLY A 177 16.05 -13.26 -6.31
C GLY A 177 16.54 -12.43 -5.11
N ALA A 178 15.90 -11.29 -4.82
CA ALA A 178 16.19 -10.51 -3.64
C ALA A 178 15.50 -11.13 -2.41
N THR A 179 16.24 -11.27 -1.31
CA THR A 179 15.73 -11.87 -0.06
C THR A 179 15.49 -10.84 1.05
N LYS A 180 15.89 -9.57 0.83
CA LYS A 180 15.72 -8.48 1.78
C LYS A 180 15.13 -7.24 1.13
N GLY A 181 14.15 -6.63 1.78
CA GLY A 181 13.54 -5.39 1.39
C GLY A 181 13.64 -4.28 2.43
N PHE A 182 13.60 -3.04 1.98
CA PHE A 182 13.47 -1.85 2.83
C PHE A 182 12.35 -0.96 2.32
N VAL A 183 11.50 -0.50 3.24
CA VAL A 183 10.55 0.60 2.97
C VAL A 183 11.10 1.83 3.66
N TYR A 184 11.59 2.79 2.87
CA TYR A 184 12.08 4.06 3.39
C TYR A 184 10.92 5.04 3.44
N ILE A 185 10.39 5.30 4.64
CA ILE A 185 9.23 6.16 4.87
C ILE A 185 9.73 7.48 5.46
N ARG A 186 9.28 8.61 4.91
CA ARG A 186 9.59 9.94 5.46
C ARG A 186 9.21 10.09 6.93
N SER A 187 9.95 10.90 7.67
CA SER A 187 9.69 11.18 9.09
C SER A 187 8.33 11.84 9.36
N GLU A 188 7.79 12.56 8.38
CA GLU A 188 6.53 13.29 8.53
C GLU A 188 5.29 12.38 8.47
N TYR A 189 5.45 11.08 8.20
CA TYR A 189 4.37 10.09 8.14
C TYR A 189 4.41 9.07 9.30
N PRO A 190 4.29 9.50 10.57
CA PRO A 190 4.36 8.59 11.71
C PRO A 190 3.23 7.56 11.72
N HIS A 191 2.05 7.89 11.20
CA HIS A 191 0.92 6.96 11.08
C HIS A 191 1.21 5.85 10.07
N ALA A 192 1.80 6.18 8.91
CA ALA A 192 2.21 5.20 7.91
C ALA A 192 3.30 4.27 8.46
N VAL A 193 4.30 4.82 9.17
CA VAL A 193 5.35 4.04 9.85
C VAL A 193 4.74 3.04 10.82
N ALA A 194 3.89 3.50 11.73
CA ALA A 194 3.26 2.63 12.73
C ALA A 194 2.33 1.57 12.11
N MET A 195 1.60 1.93 11.05
CA MET A 195 0.74 0.99 10.33
C MET A 195 1.57 -0.09 9.61
N MET A 196 2.61 0.32 8.89
CA MET A 196 3.47 -0.60 8.14
C MET A 196 4.26 -1.54 9.06
N GLN A 197 4.77 -1.06 10.21
CA GLN A 197 5.43 -1.91 11.19
C GLN A 197 4.51 -3.05 11.67
N LYS A 198 3.27 -2.71 12.06
CA LYS A 198 2.26 -3.71 12.46
C LYS A 198 1.89 -4.64 11.31
N ALA A 199 1.71 -4.11 10.11
CA ALA A 199 1.37 -4.93 8.94
C ALA A 199 2.49 -5.91 8.58
N VAL A 200 3.75 -5.50 8.68
CA VAL A 200 4.92 -6.39 8.47
C VAL A 200 4.96 -7.50 9.52
N GLU A 201 4.68 -7.21 10.79
CA GLU A 201 4.57 -8.23 11.84
C GLU A 201 3.46 -9.25 11.53
N VAL A 202 2.27 -8.77 11.19
CA VAL A 202 1.13 -9.63 10.81
C VAL A 202 1.44 -10.46 9.57
N ALA A 203 2.07 -9.87 8.55
CA ALA A 203 2.46 -10.57 7.34
C ALA A 203 3.51 -11.66 7.62
N ARG A 204 4.49 -11.39 8.48
CA ARG A 204 5.50 -12.37 8.90
C ARG A 204 4.88 -13.53 9.67
N GLN A 205 3.98 -13.24 10.62
CA GLN A 205 3.25 -14.28 11.37
C GLN A 205 2.39 -15.18 10.48
N ALA A 206 1.82 -14.61 9.40
CA ALA A 206 1.02 -15.35 8.43
C ALA A 206 1.85 -16.03 7.32
N GLY A 207 3.19 -15.99 7.39
CA GLY A 207 4.08 -16.64 6.44
C GLY A 207 4.18 -15.94 5.08
N LEU A 208 3.74 -14.68 4.95
CA LEU A 208 3.90 -13.88 3.72
C LEU A 208 5.33 -13.33 3.58
N LEU A 209 6.06 -13.27 4.69
CA LEU A 209 7.45 -12.83 4.79
C LEU A 209 8.25 -13.84 5.62
N GLY A 210 9.55 -13.90 5.38
CA GLY A 210 10.49 -14.76 6.09
C GLY A 210 11.26 -15.69 5.16
N VAL A 211 11.71 -16.82 5.70
CA VAL A 211 12.57 -17.78 4.99
C VAL A 211 11.83 -18.60 3.92
N ASN A 212 10.52 -18.79 4.08
CA ASN A 212 9.67 -19.55 3.16
C ASN A 212 8.36 -18.78 2.91
N VAL A 213 8.34 -17.92 1.90
CA VAL A 213 7.17 -17.12 1.54
C VAL A 213 6.04 -18.04 1.08
N LEU A 214 4.91 -18.01 1.79
CA LEU A 214 3.75 -18.91 1.62
C LEU A 214 4.11 -20.40 1.61
N GLY A 215 5.16 -20.80 2.34
CA GLY A 215 5.65 -22.18 2.35
C GLY A 215 6.39 -22.60 1.07
N SER A 216 6.63 -21.67 0.14
CA SER A 216 7.47 -21.89 -1.04
C SER A 216 8.96 -21.89 -0.68
N PRO A 217 9.87 -22.36 -1.56
CA PRO A 217 11.31 -22.29 -1.32
C PRO A 217 11.89 -20.86 -1.42
N ASN A 218 11.07 -19.86 -1.75
CA ASN A 218 11.54 -18.48 -1.87
C ASN A 218 11.58 -17.79 -0.50
N ALA A 219 12.68 -17.08 -0.22
CA ALA A 219 12.82 -16.24 0.96
C ALA A 219 12.67 -14.76 0.62
N PHE A 220 11.92 -14.02 1.43
CA PHE A 220 11.89 -12.56 1.37
C PHE A 220 11.39 -11.98 2.70
N ASP A 221 12.14 -11.05 3.28
CA ASP A 221 11.72 -10.29 4.46
C ASP A 221 11.99 -8.79 4.25
N MET A 222 11.33 -7.92 5.02
CA MET A 222 11.48 -6.48 4.91
C MET A 222 11.51 -5.76 6.25
N GLU A 223 12.09 -4.56 6.23
CA GLU A 223 12.13 -3.65 7.37
C GLU A 223 11.65 -2.25 6.97
N ILE A 224 11.08 -1.55 7.95
CA ILE A 224 10.72 -0.14 7.82
C ILE A 224 11.90 0.70 8.28
N ARG A 225 12.33 1.66 7.45
CA ARG A 225 13.35 2.65 7.77
C ARG A 225 12.71 4.03 7.73
N VAL A 226 12.91 4.80 8.79
CA VAL A 226 12.36 6.16 8.91
C VAL A 226 13.40 7.15 8.44
N GLY A 227 13.01 8.05 7.53
CA GLY A 227 13.85 9.16 7.09
C GLY A 227 14.07 10.20 8.18
N ALA A 228 14.82 11.24 7.83
CA ALA A 228 15.22 12.31 8.75
C ALA A 228 14.94 13.73 8.19
N GLY A 229 13.79 13.89 7.51
CA GLY A 229 13.29 15.19 7.05
C GLY A 229 14.00 15.81 5.86
N ALA A 230 14.70 15.02 5.03
CA ALA A 230 15.44 15.51 3.88
C ALA A 230 14.74 15.17 2.56
N TYR A 231 14.10 16.16 1.92
CA TYR A 231 13.41 16.02 0.63
C TYR A 231 14.29 15.38 -0.47
N VAL A 232 15.60 15.65 -0.48
CA VAL A 232 16.55 15.07 -1.44
C VAL A 232 16.66 13.54 -1.32
N CYS A 233 16.27 12.96 -0.19
CA CYS A 233 16.22 11.51 -0.02
C CYS A 233 15.07 10.85 -0.80
N GLY A 234 14.19 11.61 -1.45
CA GLY A 234 13.31 11.10 -2.49
C GLY A 234 14.05 10.70 -3.78
N GLU A 235 15.28 11.19 -4.01
CA GLU A 235 16.14 10.74 -5.11
C GLU A 235 16.77 9.38 -4.76
N GLU A 236 16.73 8.42 -5.69
CA GLU A 236 17.05 7.02 -5.38
C GLU A 236 18.47 6.79 -4.84
N THR A 237 19.49 7.51 -5.29
CA THR A 237 20.87 7.30 -4.80
C THR A 237 21.14 7.99 -3.48
N SER A 238 20.51 9.15 -3.26
CA SER A 238 20.48 9.82 -1.96
C SER A 238 19.77 8.96 -0.91
N LEU A 239 18.65 8.35 -1.29
CA LEU A 239 17.91 7.38 -0.47
C LEU A 239 18.80 6.21 -0.06
N LEU A 240 19.53 5.62 -0.99
CA LEU A 240 20.46 4.51 -0.70
C LEU A 240 21.57 4.94 0.27
N ASN A 241 22.11 6.16 0.13
CA ASN A 241 23.06 6.70 1.11
C ASN A 241 22.44 6.83 2.51
N SER A 242 21.19 7.32 2.60
CA SER A 242 20.46 7.43 3.87
C SER A 242 20.22 6.06 4.50
N LEU A 243 19.83 5.04 3.71
CA LEU A 243 19.66 3.66 4.18
C LEU A 243 20.96 3.04 4.72
N GLU A 244 22.10 3.43 4.15
CA GLU A 244 23.45 3.04 4.60
C GLU A 244 23.97 3.87 5.80
N GLY A 245 23.17 4.78 6.36
CA GLY A 245 23.55 5.63 7.49
C GLY A 245 24.47 6.79 7.12
N LYS A 246 24.61 7.10 5.83
CA LYS A 246 25.40 8.23 5.32
C LYS A 246 24.51 9.45 5.12
N ARG A 247 25.14 10.61 4.88
CA ARG A 247 24.42 11.81 4.43
C ARG A 247 23.73 11.55 3.08
N GLY A 248 22.50 12.03 2.93
CA GLY A 248 21.71 11.98 1.69
C GLY A 248 22.26 12.89 0.59
N VAL A 249 23.43 12.55 0.06
CA VAL A 249 24.03 13.20 -1.11
C VAL A 249 23.78 12.33 -2.34
N VAL A 250 23.40 12.94 -3.45
CA VAL A 250 23.19 12.23 -4.72
C VAL A 250 24.51 11.62 -5.20
N ARG A 251 24.48 10.36 -5.64
CA ARG A 251 25.63 9.67 -6.25
C ARG A 251 25.68 9.99 -7.74
N ALA A 252 26.88 9.99 -8.32
CA ALA A 252 27.02 10.00 -9.78
C ALA A 252 26.37 8.74 -10.38
N LYS A 253 25.61 8.92 -11.47
CA LYS A 253 25.02 7.85 -12.28
C LYS A 253 25.70 7.83 -13.66
N PRO A 254 26.89 7.23 -13.79
CA PRO A 254 27.56 7.05 -15.08
C PRO A 254 26.85 6.03 -15.97
#